data_AF-A0AAJ2GZK4-F1
#
_entry.id   AF-A0AAJ2GZK4-F1
#
_cell.length_a   1.000
_cell.length_b   1.000
_cell.length_c   1.000
_cell.angle_alpha   90.00
_cell.angle_beta   90.00
_cell.angle_gamma   90.00
#
_symmetry.space_group_name_H-M   'P 1'
#
loop_
_entity.id
_entity.type
_entity.pdbx_description
1 polymer ?
#
loop_
_entity_poly.entity_id
_entity_poly.type
_entity_poly.pdbx_seq_one_letter_code
_entity_poly.pdbx_strand_id
1 'polypeptide(L)'
;KGFVDIQLSDGSTKRVGVTREHLEEDAGKSLHEDFAGMTGIDLNRAGTPLLEIVSEPDMRSSEEAVAYVRTMHALVRWLGISDGNMAEGSFRCDCNVSIRKPGDEYGTRCELK
;
A
#
# COMPACT_ATOMS: atom_id res chain seq x y z
N LYS A 1 -13.38 8.04 -9.26
CA LYS A 1 -12.06 8.64 -9.60
C LYS A 1 -11.72 9.61 -8.48
N GLY A 2 -10.76 9.23 -7.63
CA GLY A 2 -10.31 10.02 -6.50
C GLY A 2 -8.90 10.56 -6.73
N PHE A 3 -8.42 11.35 -5.79
CA PHE A 3 -7.03 11.79 -5.74
C PHE A 3 -6.66 12.15 -4.30
N VAL A 4 -5.36 12.20 -4.03
CA VAL A 4 -4.79 12.63 -2.76
C VAL A 4 -3.70 13.66 -3.03
N ASP A 5 -3.74 14.78 -2.31
CA ASP A 5 -2.72 15.81 -2.37
C ASP A 5 -1.65 15.51 -1.31
N ILE A 6 -0.40 15.33 -1.75
CA ILE A 6 0.76 15.02 -0.92
C ILE A 6 1.65 16.25 -0.78
N GLN A 7 2.18 16.48 0.42
CA GLN A 7 3.13 17.55 0.71
C GLN A 7 4.57 17.01 0.64
N LEU A 8 5.43 17.69 -0.11
CA LEU A 8 6.84 17.34 -0.30
C LEU A 8 7.74 18.19 0.60
N SER A 9 8.99 17.76 0.81
CA SER A 9 9.92 18.43 1.73
C SER A 9 10.34 19.83 1.25
N ASP A 10 10.26 20.08 -0.05
CA ASP A 10 10.49 21.40 -0.66
C ASP A 10 9.31 22.38 -0.50
N GLY A 11 8.24 21.95 0.18
CA GLY A 11 7.02 22.72 0.41
C GLY A 11 6.04 22.72 -0.77
N SER A 12 6.36 22.03 -1.85
CA SER A 12 5.43 21.84 -2.96
C SER A 12 4.38 20.79 -2.64
N THR A 13 3.23 20.91 -3.31
CA THR A 13 2.15 19.92 -3.24
C THR A 13 2.02 19.21 -4.58
N LYS A 14 1.90 17.89 -4.55
CA LYS A 14 1.62 17.08 -5.73
C LYS A 14 0.30 16.33 -5.56
N ARG A 15 -0.48 16.26 -6.63
CA ARG A 15 -1.70 15.44 -6.69
C ARG A 15 -1.37 14.05 -7.23
N VAL A 16 -1.78 13.01 -6.52
CA VAL A 16 -1.68 11.60 -6.93
C VAL A 16 -3.08 11.04 -7.13
N GLY A 17 -3.35 10.50 -8.32
CA GLY A 17 -4.64 9.88 -8.64
C GLY A 17 -4.87 8.58 -7.87
N VAL A 18 -6.13 8.30 -7.56
CA VAL A 18 -6.58 7.00 -7.05
C VAL A 18 -7.43 6.32 -8.12
N THR A 19 -6.93 5.20 -8.63
CA THR A 19 -7.57 4.39 -9.68
C THR A 19 -8.82 3.73 -9.14
N ARG A 20 -8.72 3.04 -8.00
CA ARG A 20 -9.81 2.31 -7.37
C ARG A 20 -9.58 2.12 -5.87
N GLU A 21 -10.69 1.92 -5.18
CA GLU A 21 -10.74 1.49 -3.79
C GLU A 21 -11.84 0.45 -3.67
N HIS A 22 -11.57 -0.70 -3.06
CA HIS A 22 -12.59 -1.75 -2.88
C HIS A 22 -12.35 -2.54 -1.60
N LEU A 23 -13.41 -3.21 -1.13
CA LEU A 23 -13.35 -4.07 0.03
C LEU A 23 -12.86 -5.46 -0.37
N GLU A 24 -11.98 -6.03 0.45
CA GLU A 24 -11.51 -7.41 0.34
C GLU A 24 -11.60 -8.10 1.71
N GLU A 25 -11.42 -9.41 1.72
CA GLU A 25 -11.26 -10.19 2.95
C GLU A 25 -9.80 -10.62 3.11
N ASP A 26 -9.31 -10.60 4.34
CA ASP A 26 -7.96 -11.07 4.62
C ASP A 26 -7.88 -12.60 4.67
N ALA A 27 -6.71 -13.13 4.32
CA ALA A 27 -6.39 -14.54 4.42
C ALA A 27 -5.87 -14.90 5.83
N GLY A 28 -5.84 -16.21 6.11
CA GLY A 28 -5.16 -16.77 7.27
C GLY A 28 -3.62 -16.69 7.14
N LYS A 29 -2.92 -17.08 8.21
CA LYS A 29 -1.46 -17.08 8.31
C LYS A 29 -0.90 -18.50 8.28
N SER A 30 0.14 -18.72 7.49
CA SER A 30 0.93 -19.96 7.51
C SER A 30 2.00 -19.91 8.61
N LEU A 31 2.14 -20.99 9.37
CA LEU A 31 3.13 -21.16 10.43
C LEU A 31 3.99 -22.40 10.15
N HIS A 32 5.31 -22.27 10.29
CA HIS A 32 6.27 -23.33 9.95
C HIS A 32 7.15 -23.79 11.14
N GLU A 33 7.09 -23.10 12.29
CA GLU A 33 8.05 -23.29 13.38
C GLU A 33 7.73 -24.51 14.28
N ASP A 34 6.48 -24.98 14.32
CA ASP A 34 6.03 -26.02 15.26
C ASP A 34 5.47 -27.30 14.58
N PHE A 35 5.61 -27.41 13.25
CA PHE A 35 5.02 -28.50 12.47
C PHE A 35 6.11 -29.21 11.66
N ALA A 36 6.61 -30.33 12.17
CA ALA A 36 7.70 -31.09 11.55
C ALA A 36 7.39 -31.48 10.08
N GLY A 37 7.95 -30.73 9.13
CA GLY A 37 7.75 -30.96 7.69
C GLY A 37 6.34 -30.61 7.18
N MET A 38 5.51 -29.94 7.98
CA MET A 38 4.15 -29.54 7.63
C MET A 38 3.97 -28.02 7.81
N THR A 39 2.84 -27.49 7.33
CA THR A 39 2.48 -26.08 7.53
C THR A 39 1.23 -26.02 8.41
N GLY A 40 1.32 -25.31 9.54
CA GLY A 40 0.15 -24.96 10.34
C GLY A 40 -0.58 -23.78 9.71
N ILE A 41 -1.91 -23.80 9.76
CA ILE A 41 -2.75 -22.72 9.23
C ILE A 41 -3.50 -22.08 10.40
N ASP A 42 -3.18 -20.83 10.68
CA ASP A 42 -3.89 -19.99 11.64
C ASP A 42 -4.94 -19.14 10.91
N LEU A 43 -6.22 -19.37 11.22
CA LEU A 43 -7.34 -18.68 10.59
C LEU A 43 -7.89 -17.50 11.42
N ASN A 44 -7.23 -17.11 12.52
CA ASN A 44 -7.71 -16.03 13.40
C ASN A 44 -7.92 -14.69 12.67
N ARG A 45 -7.20 -14.43 11.58
CA ARG A 45 -7.36 -13.22 10.74
C ARG A 45 -8.25 -13.42 9.52
N ALA A 46 -8.58 -14.66 9.16
CA ALA A 46 -9.34 -14.93 7.95
C ALA A 46 -10.73 -14.26 8.00
N GLY A 47 -11.11 -13.55 6.93
CA GLY A 47 -12.38 -12.81 6.88
C GLY A 47 -12.33 -11.40 7.51
N THR A 48 -11.16 -10.96 8.01
CA THR A 48 -10.98 -9.56 8.45
C THR A 48 -11.21 -8.64 7.25
N PRO A 49 -12.05 -7.59 7.35
CA PRO A 49 -12.29 -6.68 6.24
C PRO A 49 -11.04 -5.86 5.93
N LEU A 50 -10.69 -5.78 4.66
CA LEU A 50 -9.61 -4.96 4.13
C LEU A 50 -10.16 -3.91 3.17
N LEU A 51 -9.48 -2.77 3.09
CA LEU A 51 -9.68 -1.76 2.07
C LEU A 51 -8.43 -1.71 1.21
N GLU A 52 -8.50 -2.19 -0.03
CA GLU A 52 -7.41 -2.07 -0.99
C GLU A 52 -7.54 -0.73 -1.73
N ILE A 53 -6.50 0.10 -1.70
CA ILE A 53 -6.44 1.40 -2.38
C ILE A 53 -5.32 1.35 -3.42
N VAL A 54 -5.68 1.53 -4.70
CA VAL A 54 -4.72 1.49 -5.81
C VAL A 54 -4.53 2.88 -6.39
N SER A 55 -3.31 3.40 -6.30
CA SER A 55 -2.92 4.69 -6.89
C SER A 55 -2.66 4.57 -8.39
N GLU A 56 -2.86 5.67 -9.11
CA GLU A 56 -2.28 5.86 -10.43
C GLU A 56 -0.74 5.89 -10.36
N PRO A 57 -0.02 5.54 -11.43
CA PRO A 57 1.44 5.60 -11.47
C PRO A 57 1.91 7.05 -11.68
N ASP A 58 1.53 7.97 -10.79
CA ASP A 58 1.85 9.41 -10.86
C ASP A 58 3.16 9.76 -10.15
N MET A 59 3.57 8.92 -9.19
CA MET A 59 4.78 9.11 -8.39
C MET A 59 6.05 8.90 -9.23
N ARG A 60 7.06 9.75 -9.03
CA ARG A 60 8.31 9.84 -9.81
C ARG A 60 9.57 9.77 -8.95
N SER A 61 9.43 9.75 -7.62
CA SER A 61 10.53 9.61 -6.69
C SER A 61 10.12 8.79 -5.47
N SER A 62 11.11 8.26 -4.75
CA SER A 62 10.88 7.59 -3.46
C SER A 62 10.32 8.55 -2.40
N GLU A 63 10.70 9.82 -2.46
CA GLU A 63 10.16 10.86 -1.57
C GLU A 63 8.66 11.03 -1.75
N GLU A 64 8.18 11.12 -3.00
CA GLU A 64 6.75 11.21 -3.29
C GLU A 64 5.99 9.95 -2.81
N ALA A 65 6.58 8.76 -2.97
CA ALA A 65 5.98 7.51 -2.50
C ALA A 65 5.85 7.49 -0.96
N VAL A 66 6.89 7.91 -0.25
CA VAL A 66 6.85 8.02 1.22
C VAL A 66 5.82 9.07 1.66
N ALA A 67 5.76 10.22 0.99
CA ALA A 67 4.77 11.26 1.28
C ALA A 67 3.33 10.77 1.03
N TYR A 68 3.09 10.01 -0.03
CA TYR A 68 1.80 9.39 -0.31
C TYR A 68 1.39 8.40 0.78
N VAL A 69 2.26 7.43 1.11
CA VAL A 69 1.97 6.43 2.15
C VAL A 69 1.71 7.09 3.51
N ARG A 70 2.50 8.11 3.87
CA ARG A 70 2.28 8.88 5.11
C ARG A 70 0.95 9.63 5.12
N THR A 71 0.57 10.23 4.00
CA THR A 71 -0.70 10.96 3.86
C THR A 71 -1.88 10.00 3.97
N MET A 72 -1.82 8.85 3.29
CA MET A 72 -2.84 7.80 3.39
C MET A 72 -2.96 7.26 4.82
N HIS A 73 -1.84 6.94 5.46
CA HIS A 73 -1.81 6.48 6.85
C HIS A 73 -2.38 7.53 7.82
N ALA A 74 -2.08 8.82 7.62
CA ALA A 74 -2.67 9.89 8.43
C ALA A 74 -4.18 9.99 8.20
N LEU A 75 -4.65 9.90 6.96
CA LEU A 75 -6.06 9.97 6.60
C LEU A 75 -6.88 8.84 7.22
N VAL A 76 -6.45 7.59 7.07
CA VAL A 76 -7.19 6.42 7.59
C VAL A 76 -7.26 6.42 9.11
N ARG A 77 -6.20 6.88 9.80
CA ARG A 77 -6.20 7.05 11.25
C ARG A 77 -7.09 8.20 11.69
N TRP A 78 -7.04 9.33 10.98
CA TRP A 78 -7.86 10.49 11.31
C TRP A 78 -9.35 10.20 11.13
N LEU A 79 -9.72 9.44 10.10
CA LEU A 79 -11.09 8.98 9.87
C LEU A 79 -11.53 7.84 10.81
N GLY A 80 -10.61 7.24 11.57
CA GLY A 80 -10.91 6.10 12.45
C GLY A 80 -11.23 4.80 11.70
N ILE A 81 -10.75 4.65 10.46
CA ILE A 81 -10.98 3.46 9.62
C ILE A 81 -10.02 2.34 9.99
N SER A 82 -8.78 2.67 10.32
CA SER A 82 -7.72 1.72 10.72
C SER A 82 -6.80 2.37 11.75
N ASP A 83 -6.21 1.57 12.63
CA ASP A 83 -5.16 2.02 13.57
C ASP A 83 -3.83 2.37 12.88
N GLY A 84 -3.64 1.90 11.63
CA GLY A 84 -2.47 2.18 10.80
C GLY A 84 -1.17 1.49 11.23
N ASN A 85 -1.22 0.57 12.19
CA ASN A 85 -0.04 -0.08 12.74
C ASN A 85 0.62 -1.08 11.77
N MET A 86 1.70 -0.63 11.10
CA MET A 86 2.47 -1.47 10.18
C MET A 86 3.16 -2.66 10.86
N ALA A 87 3.51 -2.56 12.16
CA ALA A 87 4.15 -3.67 12.87
C ALA A 87 3.19 -4.83 13.16
N GLU A 88 1.89 -4.52 13.31
CA GLU A 88 0.83 -5.51 13.50
C GLU A 88 0.19 -5.93 12.16
N GLY A 89 0.59 -5.31 11.06
CA GLY A 89 0.14 -5.65 9.71
C GLY A 89 -1.24 -5.09 9.33
N SER A 90 -1.77 -4.14 10.10
CA SER A 90 -3.05 -3.46 9.83
C SER A 90 -2.96 -2.38 8.74
N PHE A 91 -1.73 -2.03 8.32
CA PHE A 91 -1.46 -1.21 7.15
C PHE A 91 -0.29 -1.80 6.36
N ARG A 92 -0.52 -2.09 5.08
CA ARG A 92 0.44 -2.71 4.15
C ARG A 92 0.49 -1.91 2.87
N CYS A 93 1.63 -1.97 2.17
CA CYS A 93 1.79 -1.31 0.88
C CYS A 93 2.80 -2.08 0.03
N ASP A 94 2.33 -2.54 -1.12
CA ASP A 94 3.18 -3.10 -2.18
C ASP A 94 3.53 -1.98 -3.17
N CYS A 95 4.76 -1.96 -3.65
CA CYS A 95 5.26 -0.91 -4.54
C CYS A 95 5.47 -1.44 -5.96
N ASN A 96 4.85 -0.77 -6.94
CA ASN A 96 5.08 -1.04 -8.36
C ASN A 96 6.02 0.02 -8.94
N VAL A 97 7.18 -0.40 -9.45
CA VAL A 97 8.25 0.48 -9.95
C VAL A 97 8.65 0.08 -11.36
N SER A 98 8.75 1.04 -12.26
CA SER A 98 9.40 0.88 -13.55
C SER A 98 10.32 2.07 -13.84
N ILE A 99 11.34 1.84 -14.66
CA ILE A 99 12.26 2.89 -15.10
C ILE A 99 12.03 3.21 -16.57
N ARG A 100 12.21 4.48 -16.94
CA ARG A 100 12.12 4.96 -18.33
C ARG A 100 12.99 6.21 -18.51
N LYS A 101 13.36 6.53 -19.75
CA LYS A 101 13.92 7.86 -20.05
C LYS A 101 12.80 8.91 -20.04
N PRO A 102 13.12 10.19 -19.78
CA PRO A 102 12.13 11.26 -19.82
C PRO A 102 11.40 11.30 -21.18
N GLY A 103 10.07 11.22 -21.15
CA GLY A 103 9.22 11.27 -22.36
C GLY A 103 8.87 9.92 -22.97
N ASP A 104 9.59 8.85 -22.63
CA ASP A 104 9.30 7.50 -23.14
C ASP A 104 8.04 6.90 -22.49
N GLU A 105 7.53 5.81 -23.05
CA GLU A 105 6.48 5.01 -22.41
C GLU A 105 6.96 4.36 -21.10
N TYR A 106 6.03 3.88 -20.28
CA TYR A 106 6.39 3.17 -19.05
C TYR A 106 7.12 1.87 -19.38
N GLY A 107 8.27 1.65 -18.73
CA GLY A 107 9.04 0.42 -18.88
C GLY A 107 8.42 -0.76 -18.14
N THR A 108 9.13 -1.90 -18.18
CA THR A 108 8.72 -3.13 -17.49
C THR A 108 8.55 -2.91 -15.99
N ARG A 109 7.40 -3.34 -15.47
CA ARG A 109 7.04 -3.25 -14.05
C ARG A 109 7.83 -4.26 -13.21
N CYS A 110 8.42 -3.78 -12.13
CA CYS A 110 8.89 -4.56 -11.00
C CYS A 110 7.97 -4.31 -9.81
N GLU A 111 7.62 -5.35 -9.07
CA GLU A 111 6.71 -5.28 -7.92
C GLU A 111 7.48 -5.71 -6.67
N LEU A 112 7.49 -4.86 -5.66
CA LEU A 112 8.05 -5.14 -4.35
C LEU A 112 6.90 -5.40 -3.39
N LYS A 113 6.91 -6.60 -2.81
CA LYS A 113 5.98 -7.06 -1.77
C LYS A 113 6.72 -7.27 -0.46
#